data_AF-A0A1S3IVQ8-F1
#
_entry.id   AF-A0A1S3IVQ8-F1
#
_cell.length_a   1.000
_cell.length_b   1.000
_cell.length_c   1.000
_cell.angle_alpha   90.00
_cell.angle_beta   90.00
_cell.angle_gamma   90.00
#
_symmetry.space_group_name_H-M   'P 1'
#
loop_
_entity.id
_entity.type
_entity.pdbx_description
1 polymer ?
#
loop_
_entity_poly.entity_id
_entity_poly.type
_entity_poly.pdbx_seq_one_letter_code
_entity_poly.pdbx_strand_id
1 'polypeptide(L)'
;MKTLVAIAVVVTLFPVSFSARLTPDIPPKECRSSSECGRNSCCRDESGAVVGRLDSGSFGDLLLGGGPGSAGYGLCSNELQQKGEVCDPSTCSCGEGLECYRPMSGVCCLPHRCYDAEWVAERREYWRNCFSNPKCHLPA
;
A
#
# COMPACT_ATOMS: atom_id res chain seq x y z
N MET A 1 1.80 -8.24 78.21
CA MET A 1 1.82 -9.23 77.11
C MET A 1 0.42 -9.39 76.57
N LYS A 2 0.08 -8.74 75.44
CA LYS A 2 -1.12 -9.02 74.63
C LYS A 2 -0.74 -8.78 73.17
N THR A 3 -0.83 -9.83 72.38
CA THR A 3 -0.29 -9.98 71.03
C THR A 3 -1.16 -9.23 70.02
N LEU A 4 -0.53 -8.44 69.16
CA LEU A 4 -1.10 -7.86 67.94
C LEU A 4 -1.27 -8.96 66.90
N VAL A 5 -2.47 -9.09 66.32
CA VAL A 5 -2.69 -9.87 65.08
C VAL A 5 -2.81 -8.87 63.94
N ALA A 6 -1.75 -8.76 63.13
CA ALA A 6 -1.75 -8.01 61.88
C ALA A 6 -2.17 -8.95 60.75
N ILE A 7 -3.21 -8.59 60.01
CA ILE A 7 -3.65 -9.30 58.80
C ILE A 7 -2.80 -8.76 57.64
N ALA A 8 -1.89 -9.59 57.13
CA ALA A 8 -1.09 -9.28 55.95
C ALA A 8 -1.93 -9.52 54.69
N VAL A 9 -2.34 -8.45 54.02
CA VAL A 9 -2.91 -8.51 52.67
C VAL A 9 -1.74 -8.56 51.68
N VAL A 10 -1.51 -9.73 51.08
CA VAL A 10 -0.49 -9.93 50.05
C VAL A 10 -1.04 -9.37 48.73
N VAL A 11 -0.65 -8.14 48.39
CA VAL A 11 -0.85 -7.57 47.05
C VAL A 11 0.27 -8.10 46.17
N THR A 12 -0.03 -9.09 45.33
CA THR A 12 0.89 -9.60 44.32
C THR A 12 1.02 -8.57 43.19
N LEU A 13 2.04 -7.73 43.28
CA LEU A 13 2.49 -6.87 42.19
C LEU A 13 3.16 -7.73 41.12
N PHE A 14 2.43 -8.09 40.07
CA PHE A 14 3.03 -8.59 38.84
C PHE A 14 3.77 -7.43 38.14
N PRO A 15 5.07 -7.54 37.83
CA PRO A 15 5.73 -6.54 37.00
C PRO A 15 5.23 -6.71 35.56
N VAL A 16 4.33 -5.84 35.13
CA VAL A 16 4.00 -5.67 33.71
C VAL A 16 5.21 -4.99 33.07
N SER A 17 6.14 -5.78 32.55
CA SER A 17 7.27 -5.30 31.76
C SER A 17 6.73 -4.75 30.44
N PHE A 18 6.30 -3.49 30.44
CA PHE A 18 6.03 -2.73 29.21
C PHE A 18 7.37 -2.45 28.54
N SER A 19 7.80 -3.37 27.67
CA SER A 19 8.93 -3.16 26.77
C SER A 19 8.43 -2.31 25.60
N ALA A 20 8.24 -1.00 25.84
CA ALA A 20 7.98 -0.04 24.78
C ALA A 20 9.27 0.09 23.96
N ARG A 21 9.36 -0.66 22.85
CA ARG A 21 10.34 -0.36 21.80
C ARG A 21 10.00 1.01 21.23
N LEU A 22 10.69 2.04 21.71
CA LEU A 22 10.79 3.31 21.01
C LEU A 22 11.55 3.05 19.70
N THR A 23 10.81 2.81 18.62
CA THR A 23 11.39 2.97 17.29
C THR A 23 11.84 4.42 17.16
N PRO A 24 13.08 4.71 16.75
CA PRO A 24 13.51 6.08 16.53
C PRO A 24 12.56 6.72 15.53
N ASP A 25 12.00 7.88 15.89
CA ASP A 25 11.30 8.80 14.99
C ASP A 25 12.29 9.27 13.93
N ILE A 26 12.52 8.44 12.91
CA ILE A 26 13.19 8.84 11.70
C ILE A 26 12.22 9.81 11.03
N PRO A 27 12.59 11.09 10.82
CA PRO A 27 11.71 12.03 10.17
C PRO A 27 11.29 11.44 8.82
N PRO A 28 9.98 11.43 8.51
CA PRO A 28 9.50 10.82 7.29
C PRO A 28 10.17 11.51 6.10
N LYS A 29 10.72 10.70 5.18
CA LYS A 29 11.44 11.20 4.02
C LYS A 29 10.45 11.90 3.09
N GLU A 30 10.68 13.16 2.79
CA GLU A 30 9.95 13.86 1.73
C GLU A 30 10.23 13.24 0.36
N CYS A 31 9.19 13.19 -0.47
CA CYS A 31 9.25 12.61 -1.79
C CYS A 31 8.37 13.39 -2.76
N ARG A 32 8.69 13.31 -4.05
CA ARG A 32 7.79 13.75 -5.12
C ARG A 32 7.25 12.59 -5.94
N SER A 33 7.76 11.38 -5.71
CA SER A 33 7.37 10.13 -6.34
C SER A 33 7.68 8.96 -5.40
N SER A 34 6.90 7.88 -5.51
CA SER A 34 7.15 6.63 -4.76
C SER A 34 8.50 5.99 -5.09
N SER A 35 9.11 6.29 -6.23
CA SER A 35 10.46 5.81 -6.58
C SER A 35 11.53 6.31 -5.62
N GLU A 36 11.29 7.43 -4.94
CA GLU A 36 12.19 8.01 -3.95
C GLU A 36 12.08 7.31 -2.58
N CYS A 37 11.03 6.53 -2.33
CA CYS A 37 10.69 6.01 -1.00
C CYS A 37 11.31 4.65 -0.66
N GLY A 38 11.87 3.95 -1.65
CA GLY A 38 12.40 2.60 -1.47
C GLY A 38 11.33 1.52 -1.67
N ARG A 39 11.70 0.26 -1.43
CA ARG A 39 10.80 -0.88 -1.65
C ARG A 39 9.72 -0.93 -0.58
N ASN A 40 8.49 -1.27 -1.00
CA ASN A 40 7.30 -1.36 -0.14
C ASN A 40 6.93 -0.02 0.53
N SER A 41 7.27 1.10 -0.11
CA SER A 41 7.02 2.43 0.39
C SER A 41 6.43 3.30 -0.71
N CYS A 42 5.46 4.14 -0.36
CA CYS A 42 4.76 5.01 -1.28
C CYS A 42 4.87 6.46 -0.85
N CYS A 43 4.94 7.35 -1.82
CA CYS A 43 4.84 8.78 -1.57
C CYS A 43 3.37 9.14 -1.37
N ARG A 44 2.98 9.51 -0.15
CA ARG A 44 1.60 9.90 0.17
C ARG A 44 1.54 11.35 0.63
N ASP A 45 0.48 12.07 0.24
CA ASP A 45 0.20 13.41 0.79
C ASP A 45 -0.46 13.32 2.18
N GLU A 46 -0.80 14.48 2.75
CA GLU A 46 -1.45 14.58 4.06
C GLU A 46 -2.82 13.90 4.14
N SER A 47 -3.49 13.70 2.99
CA SER A 47 -4.75 12.95 2.92
C SER A 47 -4.55 11.43 2.86
N GLY A 48 -3.31 10.98 2.73
CA GLY A 48 -2.95 9.60 2.50
C GLY A 48 -3.01 9.21 1.02
N ALA A 49 -3.30 10.11 0.08
CA ALA A 49 -3.35 9.77 -1.33
C ALA A 49 -1.94 9.62 -1.92
N VAL A 50 -1.74 8.64 -2.80
CA VAL A 50 -0.45 8.46 -3.49
C VAL A 50 -0.21 9.64 -4.44
N VAL A 51 0.94 10.31 -4.28
CA VAL A 51 1.35 11.45 -5.10
C VAL A 51 2.57 11.13 -5.96
N GLY A 52 2.66 11.81 -7.10
CA GLY A 52 3.79 11.70 -8.00
C GLY A 52 3.64 10.67 -9.12
N ARG A 53 4.71 10.55 -9.92
CA ARG A 53 4.81 9.56 -11.00
C ARG A 53 5.06 8.19 -10.39
N LEU A 54 4.37 7.17 -10.89
CA LEU A 54 4.68 5.78 -10.58
C LEU A 54 5.53 5.23 -11.71
N ASP A 55 6.59 4.51 -11.36
CA ASP A 55 7.65 4.05 -12.27
C ASP A 55 7.21 2.91 -13.20
N SER A 56 5.94 2.51 -13.20
CA SER A 56 5.38 1.54 -14.15
C SER A 56 5.40 2.12 -15.59
N GLY A 57 6.58 2.09 -16.22
CA GLY A 57 6.90 2.74 -17.48
C GLY A 57 5.90 2.40 -18.59
N SER A 58 5.09 3.40 -18.96
CA SER A 58 4.38 3.53 -20.25
C SER A 58 3.40 4.70 -20.13
N PHE A 59 3.78 5.89 -20.61
CA PHE A 59 2.92 7.05 -20.94
C PHE A 59 1.78 7.46 -19.96
N GLY A 60 1.71 6.89 -18.75
CA GLY A 60 0.69 7.13 -17.72
C GLY A 60 0.82 8.47 -17.01
N ASP A 61 1.87 9.22 -17.34
CA ASP A 61 2.08 10.61 -16.92
C ASP A 61 1.01 11.58 -17.40
N LEU A 62 0.28 11.23 -18.46
CA LEU A 62 -0.70 12.13 -19.09
C LEU A 62 -2.16 11.80 -18.77
N LEU A 63 -2.45 10.60 -18.25
CA LEU A 63 -3.83 10.10 -18.07
C LEU A 63 -4.12 9.57 -16.66
N LEU A 64 -3.16 9.66 -15.74
CA LEU A 64 -3.54 9.80 -14.33
C LEU A 64 -4.35 11.09 -14.26
N GLY A 65 -5.67 10.94 -14.18
CA GLY A 65 -6.60 11.97 -13.71
C GLY A 65 -6.31 12.34 -12.25
N GLY A 66 -5.05 12.64 -11.92
CA GLY A 66 -4.80 13.73 -11.02
C GLY A 66 -5.46 14.93 -11.66
N GLY A 67 -6.47 15.47 -10.99
CA GLY A 67 -6.85 16.84 -11.29
C GLY A 67 -5.60 17.75 -11.22
N PRO A 68 -5.71 19.01 -11.62
CA PRO A 68 -4.62 19.98 -11.59
C PRO A 68 -3.96 20.27 -10.21
N GLY A 69 -4.13 19.43 -9.19
CA GLY A 69 -3.28 19.36 -7.99
C GLY A 69 -2.93 17.88 -7.78
N SER A 70 -1.69 17.46 -7.75
CA SER A 70 -0.61 18.11 -7.02
C SER A 70 0.73 17.79 -7.68
N ALA A 71 1.44 18.82 -8.12
CA ALA A 71 2.90 18.84 -8.04
C ALA A 71 3.32 18.91 -6.54
N GLY A 72 2.75 18.02 -5.74
CA GLY A 72 2.77 18.05 -4.28
C GLY A 72 3.84 17.12 -3.79
N TYR A 73 4.64 17.65 -2.87
CA TYR A 73 5.50 16.83 -2.06
C TYR A 73 4.62 15.96 -1.16
N GLY A 74 5.03 14.73 -0.97
CA GLY A 74 4.47 13.82 0.01
C GLY A 74 5.55 13.36 0.97
N LEU A 75 5.16 12.41 1.81
CA LEU A 75 6.03 11.69 2.71
C LEU A 75 6.03 10.22 2.35
N CYS A 76 7.21 9.61 2.44
CA CYS A 76 7.36 8.18 2.26
C CYS A 76 6.70 7.43 3.41
N SER A 77 5.66 6.67 3.07
CA SER A 77 4.92 5.83 3.99
C SER A 77 5.12 4.36 3.64
N ASN A 78 5.25 3.50 4.67
CA ASN A 78 5.30 2.05 4.52
C ASN A 78 3.90 1.41 4.62
N GLU A 79 2.85 2.23 4.63
CA GLU A 79 1.48 1.74 4.63
C GLU A 79 1.15 1.04 3.31
N LEU A 80 0.80 -0.23 3.42
CA LEU A 80 0.39 -1.05 2.28
C LEU A 80 -0.88 -0.47 1.64
N GLN A 81 -0.95 -0.56 0.32
CA GLN A 81 -2.07 -0.04 -0.46
C GLN A 81 -3.34 -0.88 -0.24
N GLN A 82 -4.46 -0.21 -0.05
CA GLN A 82 -5.78 -0.82 0.10
C GLN A 82 -6.41 -1.14 -1.25
N LYS A 83 -7.50 -1.91 -1.23
CA LYS A 83 -8.24 -2.30 -2.43
C LYS A 83 -8.72 -1.05 -3.20
N GLY A 84 -8.43 -1.01 -4.49
CA GLY A 84 -8.77 0.10 -5.39
C GLY A 84 -7.78 1.27 -5.36
N GLU A 85 -6.89 1.34 -4.37
CA GLU A 85 -5.79 2.30 -4.35
C GLU A 85 -4.79 2.02 -5.47
N VAL A 86 -4.10 3.07 -5.87
CA VAL A 86 -3.06 2.99 -6.90
C VAL A 86 -1.82 2.33 -6.33
N CYS A 87 -1.24 1.41 -7.10
CA CYS A 87 -0.06 0.66 -6.69
C CYS A 87 1.01 0.70 -7.77
N ASP A 88 2.20 0.23 -7.42
CA ASP A 88 3.31 0.05 -8.34
C ASP A 88 4.01 -1.26 -7.99
N PRO A 89 4.15 -2.21 -8.94
CA PRO A 89 4.70 -3.53 -8.65
C PRO A 89 6.17 -3.53 -8.19
N SER A 90 6.88 -2.40 -8.31
CA SER A 90 8.29 -2.25 -7.91
C SER A 90 8.50 -1.57 -6.55
N THR A 91 7.58 -0.68 -6.14
CA THR A 91 7.75 0.18 -4.96
C THR A 91 6.52 0.23 -4.05
N CYS A 92 5.32 0.25 -4.62
CA CYS A 92 4.06 0.43 -3.89
C CYS A 92 3.24 -0.86 -3.81
N SER A 93 3.48 -1.62 -2.75
CA SER A 93 2.88 -2.94 -2.53
C SER A 93 1.47 -2.87 -1.96
N CYS A 94 0.62 -3.79 -2.41
CA CYS A 94 -0.73 -3.98 -1.89
C CYS A 94 -0.72 -4.71 -0.54
N GLY A 95 -1.79 -4.52 0.23
CA GLY A 95 -2.06 -5.25 1.46
C GLY A 95 -2.26 -6.76 1.22
N GLU A 96 -2.38 -7.50 2.32
CA GLU A 96 -2.60 -8.95 2.28
C GLU A 96 -3.88 -9.31 1.50
N GLY A 97 -3.81 -10.38 0.70
CA GLY A 97 -4.93 -10.84 -0.14
C GLY A 97 -5.17 -10.00 -1.41
N LEU A 98 -4.39 -8.95 -1.62
CA LEU A 98 -4.49 -8.07 -2.78
C LEU A 98 -3.26 -8.20 -3.69
N GLU A 99 -3.49 -7.99 -4.99
CA GLU A 99 -2.43 -7.97 -5.98
C GLU A 99 -2.48 -6.70 -6.83
N CYS A 100 -1.30 -6.15 -7.11
CA CYS A 100 -1.15 -4.98 -7.96
C CYS A 100 -1.36 -5.37 -9.42
N TYR A 101 -2.45 -4.93 -10.02
CA TYR A 101 -2.85 -5.32 -11.37
C TYR A 101 -3.34 -4.13 -12.18
N ARG A 102 -3.06 -4.18 -13.48
CA ARG A 102 -3.58 -3.23 -14.47
C ARG A 102 -4.57 -3.97 -15.38
N PRO A 103 -5.86 -3.63 -15.33
CA PRO A 103 -6.84 -4.20 -16.23
C PRO A 103 -6.49 -3.98 -17.69
N MET A 104 -6.72 -4.99 -18.52
CA MET A 104 -6.64 -4.83 -19.96
C MET A 104 -7.79 -3.96 -20.45
N SER A 105 -7.44 -2.88 -21.14
CA SER A 105 -8.35 -1.92 -21.73
C SER A 105 -7.79 -1.44 -23.05
N GLY A 106 -8.63 -0.96 -23.95
CA GLY A 106 -8.14 -0.36 -25.20
C GLY A 106 -7.78 1.12 -25.04
N VAL A 107 -8.15 1.73 -23.90
CA VAL A 107 -7.54 2.98 -23.47
C VAL A 107 -6.11 2.73 -22.99
N CYS A 108 -5.17 3.54 -23.48
CA CYS A 108 -3.81 3.47 -22.97
C CYS A 108 -3.76 3.94 -21.52
N CYS A 109 -2.81 3.32 -20.83
CA CYS A 109 -2.11 3.91 -19.71
C CYS A 109 -2.92 4.01 -18.41
N LEU A 110 -3.90 3.12 -18.21
CA LEU A 110 -4.55 2.97 -16.91
C LEU A 110 -3.52 2.66 -15.82
N PRO A 111 -3.62 3.28 -14.63
CA PRO A 111 -2.72 2.97 -13.53
C PRO A 111 -2.96 1.56 -13.00
N HIS A 112 -1.92 0.97 -12.42
CA HIS A 112 -2.09 -0.23 -11.63
C HIS A 112 -2.85 0.09 -10.35
N ARG A 113 -3.72 -0.82 -9.93
CA ARG A 113 -4.46 -0.72 -8.67
C ARG A 113 -4.45 -2.05 -7.94
N CYS A 114 -4.71 -2.01 -6.64
CA CYS A 114 -4.84 -3.23 -5.85
C CYS A 114 -6.23 -3.85 -6.05
N TYR A 115 -6.25 -5.10 -6.49
CA TYR A 115 -7.46 -5.91 -6.63
C TYR A 115 -7.33 -7.20 -5.83
N ASP A 116 -8.43 -7.90 -5.59
CA ASP A 116 -8.38 -9.21 -4.93
C ASP A 116 -7.51 -10.17 -5.76
N ALA A 117 -6.60 -10.88 -5.10
CA ALA A 117 -5.66 -11.77 -5.78
C ALA A 117 -6.36 -12.87 -6.60
N GLU A 118 -7.47 -13.41 -6.10
CA GLU A 118 -8.29 -14.40 -6.80
C GLU A 118 -8.85 -13.83 -8.11
N TRP A 119 -9.41 -12.62 -8.07
CA TRP A 119 -9.93 -11.95 -9.26
C TRP A 119 -8.82 -11.66 -10.28
N VAL A 120 -7.64 -11.24 -9.82
CA VAL A 120 -6.47 -11.03 -10.71
C VAL A 120 -6.05 -12.33 -11.38
N ALA A 121 -6.03 -13.44 -10.65
CA ALA A 121 -5.72 -14.76 -11.21
C ALA A 121 -6.71 -15.15 -12.31
N GLU A 122 -8.02 -15.02 -12.07
CA GLU A 122 -9.06 -15.27 -13.07
C GLU A 122 -8.90 -14.38 -14.31
N ARG A 123 -8.62 -13.07 -14.12
CA ARG A 123 -8.42 -12.14 -15.23
C ARG A 123 -7.19 -12.51 -16.06
N ARG A 124 -6.08 -12.86 -15.43
CA ARG A 124 -4.85 -13.29 -16.13
C ARG A 124 -5.10 -14.55 -16.96
N GLU A 125 -5.80 -15.52 -16.40
CA GLU A 125 -6.19 -16.74 -17.12
C GLU A 125 -7.10 -16.43 -18.30
N TYR A 126 -8.14 -15.60 -18.09
CA TYR A 126 -9.03 -15.16 -19.17
C TYR A 126 -8.24 -14.53 -20.32
N TRP A 127 -7.35 -13.57 -20.03
CA TRP A 127 -6.59 -12.89 -21.08
C TRP A 127 -5.60 -13.82 -21.77
N ARG A 128 -4.92 -14.71 -21.03
CA ARG A 128 -4.05 -15.74 -21.61
C ARG A 128 -4.80 -16.61 -22.64
N ASN A 129 -6.00 -17.06 -22.29
CA ASN A 129 -6.84 -17.87 -23.16
C ASN A 129 -7.38 -17.05 -24.35
N CYS A 130 -7.76 -15.79 -24.10
CA CYS A 130 -8.19 -14.85 -25.12
C CYS A 130 -7.11 -14.60 -26.18
N PHE A 131 -5.86 -14.35 -25.79
CA PHE A 131 -4.75 -14.13 -26.73
C PHE A 131 -4.42 -15.35 -27.59
N SER A 132 -4.78 -16.55 -27.12
CA SER A 132 -4.58 -17.79 -27.87
C SER A 132 -5.78 -18.12 -28.78
N ASN A 133 -6.88 -17.36 -28.69
CA ASN A 133 -8.09 -17.57 -29.48
C ASN A 133 -8.25 -16.45 -30.53
N PRO A 134 -8.17 -16.77 -31.84
CA PRO A 134 -8.29 -15.77 -32.90
C PRO A 134 -9.68 -15.11 -33.00
N LYS A 135 -10.69 -15.66 -32.30
CA LYS A 135 -12.04 -15.09 -32.22
C LYS A 135 -12.24 -14.21 -30.99
N CYS A 136 -11.24 -14.07 -30.13
CA CYS A 136 -11.38 -13.23 -28.96
C CYS A 136 -11.36 -11.75 -29.35
N HIS A 137 -12.33 -10.99 -28.83
CA HIS A 137 -12.38 -9.55 -29.03
C HIS A 137 -11.51 -8.87 -27.97
N LEU A 138 -10.41 -8.27 -28.43
CA LEU A 138 -9.58 -7.43 -27.56
C LEU A 138 -10.28 -6.09 -27.33
N PRO A 139 -10.13 -5.49 -26.14
CA PRO A 139 -10.63 -4.14 -25.87
C PRO A 139 -10.05 -3.14 -26.89
N ALA A 140 -10.93 -2.31 -27.47
CA ALA A 140 -10.60 -1.23 -28.39
C ALA A 140 -10.38 0.10 -27.66
#